data_AF-A0A482UHX9-F1
#
_entry.id   AF-A0A482UHX9-F1
#
_cell.length_a   1.000
_cell.length_b   1.000
_cell.length_c   1.000
_cell.angle_alpha   90.00
_cell.angle_beta   90.00
_cell.angle_gamma   90.00
#
_symmetry.space_group_name_H-M   'P 1'
#
loop_
_entity.id
_entity.type
_entity.pdbx_description
1 polymer ?
#
loop_
_entity_poly.entity_id
_entity_poly.type
_entity_poly.pdbx_seq_one_letter_code
_entity_poly.pdbx_strand_id
1 'polypeptide(L)'
;MTDALSLKLSRPTALRGNPFHGLVKGGQLTLPNAATMPYPQPVGEHWQRGSTALIKHPSAPGITRTPEQQAEDAAAGLQWWDRAILSGNQLYGKELPGWIYIDPNGDRWLVTTTLSTAHLNGGTCSVTLSRFGVLGGAPESYTYSVTVPNMGQATPTISGTTGTRVQRYHSSPTGSAAVFEVAVEYSQGYERFWRWRAVGWVEMTLAGPGAACVGTVSVRKTRAQTLGTYIEEYSNLTADDYYLIRNPDGTRTVSQTRSGDWSQVAQHNIVTSPEQSGFTGWVAGMLYDEAGVLRELTLDNLAVTSWSSSPLTYNGPATIPVNQEFNGSFQLSQSWTSTLTMTYRLAGAVIGTFGLSISESSTETLTYTNGFPTQDYSVQVDCQPGASFSLSNSGPAQTIFMGGLYTYGFFVNRAPVIARQLQQWWFAEGEPARYLLPCPYRYSNQVFGVCLWGQPIEFGETLVTADYRAAACTPGGSVVLPAVILQKHDTPNTFDLFAYASHCPVTGQTARDSEPVCYV
;
A
#
# COMPACT_ATOMS: atom_id res chain seq x y z
N MET A 1 -6.84 25.31 71.76
CA MET A 1 -7.67 25.74 70.62
C MET A 1 -6.73 26.25 69.55
N THR A 2 -6.40 25.39 68.59
CA THR A 2 -5.56 25.72 67.43
C THR A 2 -6.46 25.54 66.21
N ASP A 3 -6.95 26.65 65.69
CA ASP A 3 -7.73 26.68 64.47
C ASP A 3 -6.83 26.34 63.29
N ALA A 4 -7.22 25.27 62.60
CA ALA A 4 -6.56 24.79 61.40
C ALA A 4 -6.88 25.72 60.24
N LEU A 5 -5.83 26.31 59.65
CA LEU A 5 -5.83 26.91 58.33
C LEU A 5 -6.25 25.85 57.30
N SER A 6 -7.55 25.79 57.02
CA SER A 6 -8.11 25.16 55.84
C SER A 6 -7.63 25.94 54.61
N LEU A 7 -6.52 25.49 54.03
CA LEU A 7 -6.07 25.92 52.71
C LEU A 7 -7.11 25.45 51.69
N LYS A 8 -8.13 26.29 51.45
CA LYS A 8 -8.94 26.23 50.24
C LYS A 8 -8.02 26.52 49.07
N LEU A 9 -7.41 25.47 48.51
CA LEU A 9 -6.82 25.52 47.18
C LEU A 9 -7.94 25.89 46.22
N SER A 10 -8.05 27.19 45.92
CA SER A 10 -8.86 27.69 44.82
C SER A 10 -8.50 26.91 43.55
N ARG A 11 -9.51 26.70 42.68
CA ARG A 11 -9.30 26.11 41.35
C ARG A 11 -8.06 26.75 40.71
N PRO A 12 -7.14 25.98 40.10
CA PRO A 12 -5.96 26.55 39.48
C PRO A 12 -6.37 27.64 38.50
N THR A 13 -5.92 28.88 38.72
CA THR A 13 -6.17 30.03 37.84
C THR A 13 -5.29 30.01 36.58
N ALA A 14 -4.27 29.15 36.54
CA ALA A 14 -3.44 28.93 35.36
C ALA A 14 -3.94 27.71 34.59
N LEU A 15 -4.07 27.85 33.26
CA LEU A 15 -4.32 26.73 32.35
C LEU A 15 -3.22 25.68 32.56
N ARG A 16 -3.61 24.41 32.75
CA ARG A 16 -2.67 23.28 32.90
C ARG A 16 -2.90 22.30 31.77
N GLY A 17 -1.85 22.03 31.01
CA GLY A 17 -1.86 21.15 29.84
C GLY A 17 -0.52 21.19 29.13
N ASN A 18 -0.43 20.53 27.97
CA ASN A 18 0.70 20.71 27.07
C ASN A 18 0.30 21.71 25.97
N PRO A 19 0.96 22.88 25.87
CA PRO A 19 0.69 23.86 24.84
C PRO A 19 1.50 23.66 23.54
N PHE A 20 2.37 22.65 23.49
CA PHE A 20 3.27 22.44 22.37
C PHE A 20 2.67 21.41 21.41
N HIS A 21 2.23 21.90 20.25
CA HIS A 21 1.63 21.10 19.18
C HIS A 21 2.29 21.39 17.84
N GLY A 22 2.27 20.41 16.96
CA GLY A 22 2.81 20.56 15.61
C GLY A 22 3.48 19.30 15.07
N LEU A 23 4.22 19.48 13.98
CA LEU A 23 4.98 18.42 13.34
C LEU A 23 6.32 18.24 14.06
N VAL A 24 6.57 17.03 14.55
CA VAL A 24 7.89 16.60 15.01
C VAL A 24 8.60 15.91 13.85
N LYS A 25 9.73 16.46 13.40
CA LYS A 25 10.60 15.89 12.37
C LYS A 25 12.01 15.71 12.92
N GLY A 26 12.59 14.52 12.77
CA GLY A 26 13.97 14.27 13.22
C GLY A 26 14.23 14.59 14.70
N GLY A 27 13.19 14.47 15.55
CA GLY A 27 13.28 14.85 16.97
C GLY A 27 13.15 16.35 17.28
N GLN A 28 12.71 17.16 16.32
CA GLN A 28 12.45 18.60 16.49
C GLN A 28 10.98 18.92 16.22
N LEU A 29 10.30 19.52 17.19
CA LEU A 29 8.94 20.03 17.06
C LEU A 29 8.98 21.42 16.44
N THR A 30 8.26 21.62 15.33
CA THR A 30 7.99 22.96 14.78
C THR A 30 6.73 23.53 15.42
N LEU A 31 6.89 24.65 16.14
CA LEU A 31 5.81 25.36 16.82
C LEU A 31 5.02 26.26 15.86
N PRO A 32 3.80 26.71 16.23
CA PRO A 32 2.97 27.59 15.40
C PRO A 32 3.63 28.90 14.95
N ASN A 33 4.59 29.42 15.73
CA ASN A 33 5.37 30.62 15.39
C ASN A 33 6.64 30.31 14.56
N ALA A 34 6.74 29.09 14.01
CA ALA A 34 7.89 28.55 13.28
C ALA A 34 9.17 28.35 14.10
N ALA A 35 9.18 28.64 15.41
CA ALA A 35 10.28 28.26 16.27
C ALA A 35 10.35 26.73 16.39
N THR A 36 11.53 26.20 16.71
CA THR A 36 11.75 24.77 16.88
C THR A 36 12.22 24.45 18.29
N MET A 37 11.80 23.30 18.83
CA MET A 37 12.32 22.79 20.10
C MET A 37 12.55 21.27 20.06
N PRO A 38 13.52 20.75 20.84
CA PRO A 38 13.72 19.31 20.95
C PRO A 38 12.46 18.60 21.45
N TYR A 39 12.09 17.51 20.79
CA TYR A 39 10.91 16.74 21.16
C TYR A 39 11.13 15.25 20.88
N PRO A 40 10.91 14.36 21.87
CA PRO A 40 11.14 12.93 21.70
C PRO A 40 10.13 12.30 20.74
N GLN A 41 10.61 11.49 19.81
CA GLN A 41 9.77 10.70 18.90
C GLN A 41 9.47 9.31 19.48
N PRO A 42 8.40 8.64 18.98
CA PRO A 42 8.15 7.26 19.35
C PRO A 42 9.36 6.38 19.04
N VAL A 43 9.69 5.47 19.96
CA VAL A 43 10.84 4.56 19.84
C VAL A 43 10.42 3.24 19.17
N GLY A 44 11.39 2.45 18.72
CA GLY A 44 11.15 1.11 18.17
C GLY A 44 11.23 1.04 16.65
N GLU A 45 10.71 -0.02 16.05
CA GLU A 45 10.66 -0.18 14.60
C GLU A 45 9.80 0.91 13.96
N HIS A 46 10.10 1.24 12.71
CA HIS A 46 9.44 2.31 11.99
C HIS A 46 7.90 2.17 11.98
N TRP A 47 7.36 0.96 11.81
CA TRP A 47 5.91 0.68 11.88
C TRP A 47 5.27 0.88 13.27
N GLN A 48 6.07 1.03 14.33
CA GLN A 48 5.61 1.38 15.69
C GLN A 48 5.48 2.90 15.86
N ARG A 49 6.14 3.67 14.99
CA ARG A 49 6.20 5.12 15.04
C ARG A 49 5.07 5.66 14.16
N GLY A 50 4.14 6.42 14.72
CA GLY A 50 3.33 7.34 13.93
C GLY A 50 1.82 7.18 13.97
N SER A 51 1.19 6.02 14.26
CA SER A 51 -0.31 5.91 14.30
C SER A 51 -0.91 7.01 15.20
N THR A 52 -1.57 8.03 14.62
CA THR A 52 -2.06 9.17 15.39
C THR A 52 -3.53 8.97 15.78
N ALA A 53 -3.80 8.73 17.05
CA ALA A 53 -5.16 8.68 17.56
C ALA A 53 -5.52 9.99 18.27
N LEU A 54 -6.72 10.50 18.03
CA LEU A 54 -7.26 11.60 18.82
C LEU A 54 -7.67 11.07 20.20
N ILE A 55 -7.44 11.86 21.26
CA ILE A 55 -8.05 11.67 22.57
C ILE A 55 -8.77 12.96 22.95
N LYS A 56 -10.07 12.85 23.25
CA LYS A 56 -10.92 13.98 23.58
C LYS A 56 -11.84 13.62 24.74
N HIS A 57 -11.64 14.32 25.86
CA HIS A 57 -12.51 14.16 27.02
C HIS A 57 -13.87 14.82 26.73
N PRO A 58 -15.02 14.13 26.90
CA PRO A 58 -16.33 14.69 26.57
C PRO A 58 -16.63 16.00 27.32
N SER A 59 -16.16 16.11 28.56
CA SER A 59 -16.28 17.30 29.41
C SER A 59 -15.05 18.21 29.40
N ALA A 60 -14.17 18.11 28.40
CA ALA A 60 -13.03 19.03 28.30
C ALA A 60 -13.57 20.47 28.22
N PRO A 61 -13.11 21.41 29.06
CA PRO A 61 -13.76 22.71 29.24
C PRO A 61 -13.60 23.68 28.05
N GLY A 62 -13.14 23.21 26.88
CA GLY A 62 -12.69 24.06 25.79
C GLY A 62 -11.52 24.95 26.20
N ILE A 63 -11.07 25.80 25.29
CA ILE A 63 -9.97 26.74 25.54
C ILE A 63 -10.52 28.16 25.45
N THR A 64 -10.42 28.90 26.54
CA THR A 64 -10.83 30.32 26.58
C THR A 64 -9.61 31.18 26.90
N ARG A 65 -9.29 32.12 26.01
CA ARG A 65 -8.18 33.07 26.12
C ARG A 65 -8.65 34.45 25.69
N THR A 66 -8.24 35.51 26.40
CA THR A 66 -8.48 36.89 25.93
C THR A 66 -7.63 37.19 24.68
N PRO A 67 -7.97 38.21 23.87
CA PRO A 67 -7.16 38.56 22.70
C PRO A 67 -5.68 38.82 23.02
N GLU A 68 -5.40 39.46 24.16
CA GLU A 68 -4.03 39.74 24.63
C GLU A 68 -3.29 38.45 24.96
N GLN A 69 -3.97 37.54 25.67
CA GLN A 69 -3.44 36.21 25.99
C GLN A 69 -3.20 35.34 24.75
N GLN A 70 -4.05 35.45 23.73
CA GLN A 70 -3.86 34.76 22.46
C GLN A 70 -2.64 35.31 21.71
N ALA A 71 -2.42 36.63 21.74
CA ALA A 71 -1.24 37.24 21.15
C ALA A 71 0.06 36.83 21.88
N GLU A 72 0.03 36.77 23.21
CA GLU A 72 1.15 36.25 24.03
C GLU A 72 1.43 34.77 23.73
N ASP A 73 0.39 33.94 23.69
CA ASP A 73 0.51 32.51 23.34
C ASP A 73 1.10 32.35 21.94
N ALA A 74 0.57 33.06 20.94
CA ALA A 74 1.05 33.01 19.57
C ALA A 74 2.51 33.46 19.46
N ALA A 75 2.90 34.55 20.12
CA ALA A 75 4.29 35.02 20.15
C ALA A 75 5.23 33.97 20.78
N ALA A 76 4.77 33.29 21.83
CA ALA A 76 5.51 32.22 22.50
C ALA A 76 5.42 30.85 21.79
N GLY A 77 4.70 30.73 20.68
CA GLY A 77 4.51 29.45 19.97
C GLY A 77 3.67 28.44 20.75
N LEU A 78 2.80 28.92 21.63
CA LEU A 78 1.89 28.12 22.43
C LEU A 78 0.55 27.98 21.70
N GLN A 79 0.02 26.77 21.67
CA GLN A 79 -1.32 26.49 21.22
C GLN A 79 -1.98 25.58 22.23
N TRP A 80 -3.13 25.99 22.76
CA TRP A 80 -3.84 25.20 23.75
C TRP A 80 -4.98 24.45 23.08
N TRP A 81 -5.08 23.15 23.35
CA TRP A 81 -6.16 22.28 22.87
C TRP A 81 -6.92 21.63 24.03
N ASP A 82 -8.19 21.32 23.80
CA ASP A 82 -9.08 20.56 24.68
C ASP A 82 -9.01 19.04 24.43
N ARG A 83 -7.99 18.63 23.69
CA ARG A 83 -7.75 17.29 23.14
C ARG A 83 -6.26 17.02 23.06
N ALA A 84 -5.90 15.76 22.91
CA ALA A 84 -4.52 15.31 22.77
C ALA A 84 -4.36 14.40 21.56
N ILE A 85 -3.16 14.32 21.01
CA ILE A 85 -2.78 13.34 20.00
C ILE A 85 -1.95 12.24 20.67
N LEU A 86 -2.35 10.99 20.47
CA LEU A 86 -1.52 9.82 20.72
C LEU A 86 -0.69 9.55 19.47
N SER A 87 0.60 9.82 19.53
CA SER A 87 1.54 9.60 18.43
C SER A 87 2.12 8.19 18.51
N GLY A 88 1.56 7.25 17.75
CA GLY A 88 1.77 5.81 17.96
C GLY A 88 1.19 5.38 19.30
N ASN A 89 2.07 5.02 20.23
CA ASN A 89 1.71 4.75 21.62
C ASN A 89 2.11 5.90 22.57
N GLN A 90 2.64 6.99 22.03
CA GLN A 90 3.23 8.07 22.81
C GLN A 90 2.21 9.18 23.10
N LEU A 91 2.15 9.64 24.34
CA LEU A 91 1.47 10.88 24.74
C LEU A 91 2.51 11.86 25.26
N TYR A 92 2.59 13.04 24.65
CA TYR A 92 3.48 14.12 25.08
C TYR A 92 4.94 13.68 25.33
N GLY A 93 5.47 12.87 24.41
CA GLY A 93 6.84 12.39 24.49
C GLY A 93 7.06 11.16 25.38
N LYS A 94 6.01 10.59 25.97
CA LYS A 94 6.07 9.40 26.84
C LYS A 94 5.30 8.23 26.25
N GLU A 95 5.96 7.09 26.12
CA GLU A 95 5.33 5.85 25.67
C GLU A 95 4.27 5.37 26.66
N LEU A 96 3.14 4.93 26.15
CA LEU A 96 2.07 4.28 26.90
C LEU A 96 2.03 2.79 26.55
N PRO A 97 1.88 1.88 27.53
CA PRO A 97 1.72 0.45 27.26
C PRO A 97 0.33 0.08 26.72
N GLY A 98 -0.52 1.08 26.45
CA GLY A 98 -1.96 0.96 26.35
C GLY A 98 -2.61 2.20 25.74
N TRP A 99 -3.95 2.28 25.74
CA TRP A 99 -4.68 3.51 25.35
C TRP A 99 -5.40 4.10 26.56
N ILE A 100 -5.92 5.31 26.43
CA ILE A 100 -6.69 5.95 27.49
C ILE A 100 -8.17 5.79 27.19
N TYR A 101 -8.91 5.16 28.10
CA TYR A 101 -10.37 5.10 28.13
C TYR A 101 -10.90 6.17 29.08
N ILE A 102 -11.89 6.93 28.63
CA ILE A 102 -12.62 7.93 29.41
C ILE A 102 -13.99 7.32 29.68
N ASP A 103 -14.21 6.96 30.93
CA ASP A 103 -15.44 6.29 31.32
C ASP A 103 -16.64 7.25 31.40
N PRO A 104 -17.88 6.74 31.57
CA PRO A 104 -19.06 7.59 31.63
C PRO A 104 -19.08 8.61 32.78
N ASN A 105 -18.26 8.42 33.82
CA ASN A 105 -18.11 9.38 34.92
C ASN A 105 -17.08 10.47 34.60
N GLY A 106 -16.40 10.40 33.45
CA GLY A 106 -15.30 11.29 33.07
C GLY A 106 -13.95 10.87 33.65
N ASP A 107 -13.87 9.67 34.22
CA ASP A 107 -12.63 9.18 34.77
C ASP A 107 -11.76 8.57 33.68
N ARG A 108 -10.45 8.85 33.74
CA ARG A 108 -9.50 8.41 32.71
C ARG A 108 -8.76 7.18 33.22
N TRP A 109 -8.69 6.16 32.37
CA TRP A 109 -8.09 4.88 32.66
C TRP A 109 -7.10 4.50 31.56
N LEU A 110 -5.89 4.13 31.94
CA LEU A 110 -4.94 3.49 31.05
C LEU A 110 -5.37 2.02 30.90
N VAL A 111 -5.67 1.63 29.67
CA VAL A 111 -6.11 0.27 29.32
C VAL A 111 -4.94 -0.54 28.80
N THR A 112 -4.70 -1.70 29.40
CA THR A 112 -3.78 -2.72 28.88
C THR A 112 -4.53 -4.05 28.70
N THR A 113 -4.03 -4.90 27.81
CA THR A 113 -4.65 -6.20 27.52
C THR A 113 -3.62 -7.27 27.16
N THR A 114 -3.97 -8.52 27.42
CA THR A 114 -3.20 -9.71 26.97
C THR A 114 -3.69 -10.26 25.62
N LEU A 115 -4.63 -9.56 24.94
CA LEU A 115 -5.07 -9.91 23.59
C LEU A 115 -3.87 -10.04 22.65
N SER A 116 -3.74 -11.21 22.03
CA SER A 116 -2.55 -11.62 21.29
C SER A 116 -2.87 -12.77 20.33
N THR A 117 -1.87 -13.27 19.62
CA THR A 117 -1.98 -14.39 18.68
C THR A 117 -2.46 -15.71 19.30
N ALA A 118 -2.29 -15.88 20.62
CA ALA A 118 -2.84 -17.03 21.34
C ALA A 118 -4.38 -17.13 21.23
N HIS A 119 -5.05 -16.02 20.88
CA HIS A 119 -6.50 -15.91 20.86
C HIS A 119 -7.11 -16.01 19.45
N LEU A 120 -6.33 -16.34 18.41
CA LEU A 120 -6.81 -16.37 17.02
C LEU A 120 -8.01 -17.32 16.83
N ASN A 121 -8.02 -18.43 17.55
CA ASN A 121 -9.10 -19.43 17.52
C ASN A 121 -10.19 -19.19 18.59
N GLY A 122 -10.15 -18.05 19.27
CA GLY A 122 -11.00 -17.71 20.41
C GLY A 122 -10.35 -18.03 21.75
N GLY A 123 -11.01 -17.65 22.85
CA GLY A 123 -10.54 -17.87 24.22
C GLY A 123 -10.95 -16.75 25.16
N THR A 124 -10.10 -16.43 26.13
CA THR A 124 -10.29 -15.31 27.05
C THR A 124 -9.00 -14.52 27.20
N CYS A 125 -9.06 -13.20 27.06
CA CYS A 125 -7.95 -12.32 27.39
C CYS A 125 -8.28 -11.50 28.65
N SER A 126 -7.25 -10.98 29.32
CA SER A 126 -7.42 -10.00 30.38
C SER A 126 -7.41 -8.57 29.84
N VAL A 127 -8.17 -7.70 30.49
CA VAL A 127 -8.17 -6.25 30.29
C VAL A 127 -7.97 -5.58 31.65
N THR A 128 -6.96 -4.73 31.77
CA THR A 128 -6.68 -3.99 32.99
C THR A 128 -6.89 -2.50 32.77
N LEU A 129 -7.68 -1.87 33.65
CA LEU A 129 -7.86 -0.43 33.75
C LEU A 129 -7.08 0.08 34.93
N SER A 130 -6.11 0.97 34.71
CA SER A 130 -5.40 1.68 35.79
C SER A 130 -5.64 3.18 35.70
N ARG A 131 -5.96 3.83 36.82
CA ARG A 131 -6.31 5.26 36.85
C ARG A 131 -5.20 6.11 36.24
N PHE A 132 -5.55 6.91 35.23
CA PHE A 132 -4.59 7.70 34.47
C PHE A 132 -4.52 9.16 34.93
N GLY A 133 -3.29 9.70 35.01
CA GLY A 133 -3.03 11.07 35.41
C GLY A 133 -3.25 11.36 36.89
N VAL A 134 -3.03 10.36 37.76
CA VAL A 134 -3.00 10.52 39.22
C VAL A 134 -1.69 11.19 39.62
N LEU A 135 -1.78 12.27 40.41
CA LEU A 135 -0.61 12.98 40.94
C LEU A 135 -0.36 12.55 42.39
N GLY A 136 0.69 11.75 42.60
CA GLY A 136 1.04 11.20 43.92
C GLY A 136 0.17 10.00 44.30
N GLY A 137 0.80 8.96 44.86
CA GLY A 137 0.13 7.71 45.24
C GLY A 137 0.06 6.66 44.12
N ALA A 138 -0.41 5.46 44.48
CA ALA A 138 -0.62 4.37 43.53
C ALA A 138 -1.95 4.57 42.77
N PRO A 139 -1.97 4.35 41.44
CA PRO A 139 -3.21 4.42 40.68
C PRO A 139 -4.13 3.26 41.08
N GLU A 140 -5.40 3.57 41.30
CA GLU A 140 -6.47 2.57 41.40
C GLU A 140 -6.48 1.70 40.14
N SER A 141 -6.70 0.39 40.28
CA SER A 141 -6.64 -0.54 39.15
C SER A 141 -7.62 -1.70 39.26
N TYR A 142 -8.20 -2.09 38.12
CA TYR A 142 -9.15 -3.18 37.99
C TYR A 142 -8.80 -4.07 36.81
N THR A 143 -9.01 -5.39 36.93
CA THR A 143 -8.74 -6.36 35.86
C THR A 143 -9.95 -7.24 35.61
N TYR A 144 -10.26 -7.42 34.33
CA TYR A 144 -11.41 -8.16 33.81
C TYR A 144 -10.95 -9.31 32.92
N SER A 145 -11.75 -10.38 32.89
CA SER A 145 -11.64 -11.41 31.86
C SER A 145 -12.66 -11.12 30.77
N VAL A 146 -12.22 -11.10 29.52
CA VAL A 146 -13.04 -10.80 28.34
C VAL A 146 -12.97 -11.97 27.37
N THR A 147 -14.13 -12.48 26.98
CA THR A 147 -14.23 -13.54 25.97
C THR A 147 -13.82 -13.00 24.60
N VAL A 148 -12.96 -13.76 23.92
CA VAL A 148 -12.49 -13.49 22.57
C VAL A 148 -13.13 -14.52 21.63
N PRO A 149 -13.91 -14.10 20.63
CA PRO A 149 -14.42 -15.01 19.62
C PRO A 149 -13.30 -15.52 18.71
N ASN A 150 -13.56 -16.60 17.96
CA ASN A 150 -12.67 -17.01 16.87
C ASN A 150 -12.56 -15.87 15.85
N MET A 151 -11.34 -15.43 15.56
CA MET A 151 -11.06 -14.25 14.71
C MET A 151 -11.21 -14.52 13.21
N GLY A 152 -11.66 -15.73 12.82
CA GLY A 152 -11.93 -16.10 11.43
C GLY A 152 -10.66 -16.19 10.59
N GLN A 153 -9.58 -16.71 11.16
CA GLN A 153 -8.24 -16.75 10.57
C GLN A 153 -7.88 -18.09 9.92
N ALA A 154 -8.85 -18.99 9.71
CA ALA A 154 -8.60 -20.28 9.07
C ALA A 154 -8.65 -20.22 7.53
N THR A 155 -9.48 -19.33 6.96
CA THR A 155 -9.78 -19.35 5.52
C THR A 155 -9.84 -17.93 4.93
N PRO A 156 -9.23 -17.67 3.76
CA PRO A 156 -8.36 -18.59 3.00
C PRO A 156 -7.01 -18.84 3.69
N THR A 157 -6.35 -19.94 3.33
CA THR A 157 -4.96 -20.17 3.73
C THR A 157 -4.05 -19.19 2.99
N ILE A 158 -3.08 -18.62 3.70
CA ILE A 158 -2.05 -17.74 3.13
C ILE A 158 -0.72 -18.48 3.20
N SER A 159 -0.01 -18.56 2.08
CA SER A 159 1.33 -19.14 1.98
C SER A 159 2.42 -18.06 2.03
N GLY A 160 3.67 -18.48 2.30
CA GLY A 160 4.82 -17.58 2.30
C GLY A 160 4.93 -16.66 3.52
N THR A 161 4.22 -16.97 4.61
CA THR A 161 4.21 -16.18 5.84
C THR A 161 5.07 -16.82 6.94
N THR A 162 5.80 -16.02 7.70
CA THR A 162 6.70 -16.47 8.79
C THR A 162 6.16 -16.25 10.19
N GLY A 163 5.06 -15.51 10.34
CA GLY A 163 4.51 -15.16 11.63
C GLY A 163 3.12 -14.57 11.52
N THR A 164 2.45 -14.47 12.66
CA THR A 164 1.20 -13.73 12.83
C THR A 164 1.37 -12.82 14.04
N ARG A 165 0.70 -11.67 14.05
CA ARG A 165 0.60 -10.78 15.21
C ARG A 165 -0.82 -10.27 15.39
N VAL A 166 -1.15 -9.93 16.63
CA VAL A 166 -2.35 -9.17 16.97
C VAL A 166 -1.87 -7.92 17.70
N GLN A 167 -2.20 -6.73 17.18
CA GLN A 167 -1.72 -5.48 17.74
C GLN A 167 -2.80 -4.41 17.65
N ARG A 168 -2.90 -3.56 18.67
CA ARG A 168 -3.76 -2.38 18.63
C ARG A 168 -3.33 -1.49 17.46
N TYR A 169 -4.30 -1.15 16.61
CA TYR A 169 -4.10 -0.31 15.44
C TYR A 169 -4.58 1.12 15.68
N HIS A 170 -5.78 1.30 16.25
CA HIS A 170 -6.37 2.61 16.56
C HIS A 170 -7.29 2.58 17.78
N SER A 171 -7.54 3.75 18.39
CA SER A 171 -8.56 3.94 19.43
C SER A 171 -9.50 5.08 19.09
N SER A 172 -10.75 4.97 19.54
CA SER A 172 -11.75 6.05 19.47
C SER A 172 -11.32 7.27 20.31
N PRO A 173 -11.87 8.48 20.05
CA PRO A 173 -11.54 9.70 20.79
C PRO A 173 -11.71 9.60 22.31
N THR A 174 -12.69 8.84 22.78
CA THR A 174 -12.90 8.59 24.22
C THR A 174 -12.19 7.33 24.70
N GLY A 175 -11.60 6.54 23.80
CA GLY A 175 -11.01 5.24 24.08
C GLY A 175 -11.99 4.16 24.54
N SER A 176 -13.30 4.39 24.44
CA SER A 176 -14.34 3.37 24.72
C SER A 176 -14.31 2.23 23.71
N ALA A 177 -13.59 2.40 22.61
CA ALA A 177 -13.36 1.36 21.64
C ALA A 177 -11.93 1.45 21.06
N ALA A 178 -11.32 0.29 20.80
CA ALA A 178 -10.03 0.15 20.15
C ALA A 178 -10.06 -1.00 19.14
N VAL A 179 -9.54 -0.76 17.95
CA VAL A 179 -9.45 -1.76 16.89
C VAL A 179 -8.05 -2.35 16.87
N PHE A 180 -7.98 -3.67 16.73
CA PHE A 180 -6.76 -4.47 16.67
C PHE A 180 -6.65 -5.11 15.29
N GLU A 181 -5.46 -4.97 14.72
CA GLU A 181 -5.06 -5.63 13.50
C GLU A 181 -4.61 -7.06 13.82
N VAL A 182 -5.11 -8.02 13.05
CA VAL A 182 -4.46 -9.32 12.84
C VAL A 182 -3.63 -9.22 11.56
N ALA A 183 -2.32 -9.39 11.66
CA ALA A 183 -1.42 -9.31 10.51
C ALA A 183 -0.53 -10.54 10.39
N VAL A 184 -0.21 -10.90 9.15
CA VAL A 184 0.79 -11.93 8.85
C VAL A 184 2.10 -11.28 8.42
N GLU A 185 3.17 -12.01 8.70
CA GLU A 185 4.53 -11.60 8.39
C GLU A 185 4.96 -12.18 7.05
N TYR A 186 5.36 -11.35 6.10
CA TYR A 186 6.06 -11.78 4.90
C TYR A 186 7.56 -11.54 5.06
N SER A 187 8.32 -12.59 5.34
CA SER A 187 9.78 -12.52 5.38
C SER A 187 10.37 -12.55 3.97
N GLN A 188 10.07 -11.53 3.17
CA GLN A 188 10.80 -11.28 1.94
C GLN A 188 11.99 -10.40 2.30
N GLY A 189 13.22 -10.86 1.98
CA GLY A 189 14.47 -10.19 2.39
C GLY A 189 14.52 -8.69 2.03
N TYR A 190 13.74 -8.29 1.02
CA TYR A 190 13.74 -6.96 0.43
C TYR A 190 12.53 -6.07 0.81
N GLU A 191 11.65 -6.46 1.74
CA GLU A 191 10.45 -5.66 2.09
C GLU A 191 10.20 -5.56 3.60
N ARG A 192 11.26 -5.28 4.37
CA ARG A 192 11.14 -5.19 5.82
C ARG A 192 10.24 -4.03 6.26
N PHE A 193 10.17 -2.96 5.47
CA PHE A 193 9.37 -1.78 5.76
C PHE A 193 7.86 -2.07 5.87
N TRP A 194 7.37 -3.07 5.13
CA TRP A 194 5.97 -3.50 5.16
C TRP A 194 5.81 -5.01 5.29
N ARG A 195 6.62 -5.55 6.20
CA ARG A 195 6.68 -6.97 6.56
C ARG A 195 5.36 -7.50 7.13
N TRP A 196 4.60 -6.65 7.83
CA TRP A 196 3.34 -7.04 8.48
C TRP A 196 2.13 -6.50 7.72
N ARG A 197 1.29 -7.40 7.24
CA ARG A 197 0.15 -7.08 6.37
C ARG A 197 -1.17 -7.54 6.98
N ALA A 198 -2.19 -6.66 6.99
CA ALA A 198 -3.50 -6.96 7.57
C ALA A 198 -4.17 -8.15 6.89
N VAL A 199 -4.68 -9.07 7.71
CA VAL A 199 -5.47 -10.24 7.30
C VAL A 199 -6.68 -10.46 8.21
N GLY A 200 -6.96 -9.55 9.14
CA GLY A 200 -8.09 -9.66 10.05
C GLY A 200 -8.20 -8.44 10.93
N TRP A 201 -9.40 -8.21 11.45
CA TRP A 201 -9.69 -7.05 12.29
C TRP A 201 -10.65 -7.43 13.41
N VAL A 202 -10.27 -7.09 14.64
CA VAL A 202 -11.13 -7.25 15.83
C VAL A 202 -11.25 -5.93 16.56
N GLU A 203 -12.37 -5.70 17.22
CA GLU A 203 -12.66 -4.48 17.96
C GLU A 203 -12.96 -4.84 19.41
N MET A 204 -12.25 -4.17 20.32
CA MET A 204 -12.56 -4.20 21.74
C MET A 204 -13.35 -2.95 22.10
N THR A 205 -14.50 -3.12 22.74
CA THR A 205 -15.30 -2.02 23.30
C THR A 205 -15.37 -2.14 24.82
N LEU A 206 -15.37 -1.00 25.49
CA LEU A 206 -15.42 -0.82 26.93
C LEU A 206 -16.62 0.06 27.27
N ALA A 207 -17.40 -0.35 28.27
CA ALA A 207 -18.56 0.39 28.74
C ALA A 207 -18.66 0.33 30.27
N GLY A 208 -19.10 1.44 30.88
CA GLY A 208 -19.26 1.54 32.32
C GLY A 208 -18.01 2.07 33.04
N PRO A 209 -18.17 2.46 34.32
CA PRO A 209 -17.13 3.14 35.08
C PRO A 209 -16.18 2.18 35.77
N GLY A 210 -14.88 2.52 35.82
CA GLY A 210 -13.84 1.84 36.62
C GLY A 210 -14.15 0.38 36.93
N ALA A 211 -14.38 0.06 38.21
CA ALA A 211 -14.69 -1.26 38.75
C ALA A 211 -15.82 -2.03 38.04
N ALA A 212 -16.83 -1.32 37.52
CA ALA A 212 -18.00 -1.88 36.84
C ALA A 212 -17.88 -1.86 35.32
N CYS A 213 -16.66 -1.64 34.78
CA CYS A 213 -16.42 -1.69 33.34
C CYS A 213 -16.69 -3.09 32.79
N VAL A 214 -17.35 -3.15 31.64
CA VAL A 214 -17.59 -4.34 30.84
C VAL A 214 -16.82 -4.20 29.53
N GLY A 215 -15.95 -5.17 29.25
CA GLY A 215 -15.23 -5.27 27.98
C GLY A 215 -15.84 -6.34 27.08
N THR A 216 -15.93 -6.06 25.78
CA THR A 216 -16.35 -7.04 24.78
C THR A 216 -15.41 -7.00 23.58
N VAL A 217 -15.08 -8.17 23.02
CA VAL A 217 -14.31 -8.29 21.77
C VAL A 217 -15.24 -8.82 20.66
N SER A 218 -15.25 -8.14 19.53
CA SER A 218 -16.01 -8.54 18.34
C SER A 218 -15.09 -8.70 17.13
N VAL A 219 -15.43 -9.61 16.22
CA VAL A 219 -14.75 -9.73 14.92
C VAL A 219 -15.36 -8.72 13.96
N ARG A 220 -14.55 -7.79 13.47
CA ARG A 220 -14.96 -6.81 12.46
C ARG A 220 -14.80 -7.36 11.06
N LYS A 221 -13.67 -8.03 10.79
CA LYS A 221 -13.40 -8.72 9.54
C LYS A 221 -12.65 -10.02 9.81
N THR A 222 -13.20 -11.11 9.30
CA THR A 222 -12.46 -12.37 9.15
C THR A 222 -11.37 -12.22 8.09
N ARG A 223 -10.57 -13.26 7.87
CA ARG A 223 -9.56 -13.24 6.83
C ARG A 223 -10.13 -13.12 5.43
N ALA A 224 -11.13 -13.94 5.09
CA ALA A 224 -11.82 -13.85 3.80
C ALA A 224 -12.37 -12.43 3.53
N GLN A 225 -12.98 -11.81 4.54
CA GLN A 225 -13.53 -10.45 4.41
C GLN A 225 -12.43 -9.38 4.33
N THR A 226 -11.30 -9.59 5.00
CA THR A 226 -10.19 -8.63 4.98
C THR A 226 -9.52 -8.62 3.62
N LEU A 227 -9.20 -9.78 3.04
CA LEU A 227 -8.44 -9.88 1.79
C LEU A 227 -9.21 -9.39 0.55
N GLY A 228 -10.53 -9.26 0.64
CA GLY A 228 -11.36 -8.82 -0.48
C GLY A 228 -11.50 -9.90 -1.55
N THR A 229 -11.68 -9.46 -2.80
CA THR A 229 -11.92 -10.34 -3.96
C THR A 229 -10.66 -10.42 -4.80
N TYR A 230 -10.24 -11.63 -5.14
CA TYR A 230 -9.16 -11.87 -6.10
C TYR A 230 -9.72 -11.90 -7.52
N ILE A 231 -9.00 -11.31 -8.46
CA ILE A 231 -9.33 -11.22 -9.88
C ILE A 231 -8.20 -11.91 -10.65
N GLU A 232 -8.56 -12.87 -11.50
CA GLU A 232 -7.67 -13.52 -12.45
C GLU A 232 -8.51 -13.93 -13.66
N GLU A 233 -8.39 -13.16 -14.72
CA GLU A 233 -9.10 -13.34 -15.99
C GLU A 233 -8.04 -13.43 -17.08
N TYR A 234 -7.98 -14.58 -17.75
CA TYR A 234 -7.05 -14.78 -18.86
C TYR A 234 -7.67 -14.29 -20.16
N SER A 235 -6.81 -13.85 -21.08
CA SER A 235 -7.23 -13.48 -22.41
C SER A 235 -7.65 -14.72 -23.22
N ASN A 236 -8.70 -14.56 -24.03
CA ASN A 236 -9.09 -15.56 -25.04
C ASN A 236 -8.26 -15.39 -26.31
N LEU A 237 -7.71 -16.50 -26.78
CA LEU A 237 -6.86 -16.57 -27.96
C LEU A 237 -7.59 -17.32 -29.09
N THR A 238 -7.51 -16.78 -30.30
CA THR A 238 -7.90 -17.48 -31.53
C THR A 238 -6.65 -17.67 -32.38
N ALA A 239 -6.32 -18.92 -32.71
CA ALA A 239 -5.18 -19.21 -33.56
C ALA A 239 -5.40 -18.65 -34.98
N ASP A 240 -4.36 -18.07 -35.53
CA ASP A 240 -4.29 -17.52 -36.89
C ASP A 240 -3.04 -18.04 -37.59
N ASP A 241 -3.03 -19.34 -37.78
CA ASP A 241 -1.92 -20.10 -38.32
C ASP A 241 -2.04 -20.25 -39.82
N TYR A 242 -0.90 -20.26 -40.51
CA TYR A 242 -0.83 -20.59 -41.93
C TYR A 242 0.00 -21.85 -42.15
N TYR A 243 -0.52 -22.71 -43.02
CA TYR A 243 0.04 -23.99 -43.37
C TYR A 243 0.28 -24.09 -44.87
N LEU A 244 1.31 -24.83 -45.24
CA LEU A 244 1.60 -25.25 -46.60
C LEU A 244 1.15 -26.70 -46.75
N ILE A 245 0.05 -26.92 -47.46
CA ILE A 245 -0.57 -28.24 -47.66
C ILE A 245 -0.06 -28.86 -48.95
N ARG A 246 0.40 -30.11 -48.91
CA ARG A 246 0.80 -30.86 -50.10
C ARG A 246 -0.40 -31.53 -50.76
N ASN A 247 -0.64 -31.19 -52.02
CA ASN A 247 -1.70 -31.77 -52.84
C ASN A 247 -1.25 -33.10 -53.48
N PRO A 248 -2.19 -33.97 -53.89
CA PRO A 248 -1.87 -35.24 -54.54
C PRO A 248 -1.06 -35.12 -55.85
N ASP A 249 -1.19 -34.00 -56.56
CA ASP A 249 -0.44 -33.68 -57.78
C ASP A 249 0.99 -33.17 -57.50
N GLY A 250 1.38 -33.08 -56.22
CA GLY A 250 2.68 -32.59 -55.76
C GLY A 250 2.77 -31.07 -55.63
N THR A 251 1.74 -30.31 -56.03
CA THR A 251 1.67 -28.86 -55.76
C THR A 251 1.46 -28.62 -54.27
N ARG A 252 1.68 -27.38 -53.82
CA ARG A 252 1.46 -27.00 -52.42
C ARG A 252 0.53 -25.80 -52.32
N THR A 253 -0.38 -25.79 -51.36
CA THR A 253 -1.36 -24.70 -51.17
C THR A 253 -1.15 -24.01 -49.83
N VAL A 254 -1.17 -22.69 -49.80
CA VAL A 254 -1.15 -21.92 -48.55
C VAL A 254 -2.57 -21.81 -48.00
N SER A 255 -2.78 -22.18 -46.74
CA SER A 255 -4.11 -22.29 -46.13
C SER A 255 -4.07 -22.03 -44.63
N GLN A 256 -5.11 -21.41 -44.08
CA GLN A 256 -5.33 -21.30 -42.63
C GLN A 256 -6.01 -22.53 -42.02
N THR A 257 -6.46 -23.47 -42.86
CA THR A 257 -7.06 -24.73 -42.41
C THR A 257 -6.08 -25.87 -42.60
N ARG A 258 -5.72 -26.54 -41.51
CA ARG A 258 -4.87 -27.73 -41.54
C ARG A 258 -5.59 -28.90 -42.20
N SER A 259 -4.96 -29.55 -43.18
CA SER A 259 -5.44 -30.79 -43.79
C SER A 259 -4.32 -31.58 -44.45
N GLY A 260 -4.50 -32.90 -44.62
CA GLY A 260 -3.56 -33.76 -45.35
C GLY A 260 -2.13 -33.78 -44.78
N ASP A 261 -1.15 -33.79 -45.69
CA ASP A 261 0.28 -33.58 -45.39
C ASP A 261 0.57 -32.07 -45.44
N TRP A 262 1.13 -31.51 -44.37
CA TRP A 262 1.27 -30.06 -44.21
C TRP A 262 2.52 -29.69 -43.41
N SER A 263 3.01 -28.47 -43.62
CA SER A 263 4.01 -27.82 -42.77
C SER A 263 3.54 -26.42 -42.37
N GLN A 264 3.73 -26.01 -41.12
CA GLN A 264 3.39 -24.66 -40.68
C GLN A 264 4.41 -23.65 -41.21
N VAL A 265 3.93 -22.52 -41.72
CA VAL A 265 4.74 -21.45 -42.33
C VAL A 265 4.55 -20.10 -41.65
N ALA A 266 3.49 -19.92 -40.86
CA ALA A 266 3.37 -18.83 -39.91
C ALA A 266 2.47 -19.26 -38.74
N GLN A 267 2.73 -18.71 -37.57
CA GLN A 267 1.93 -18.93 -36.37
C GLN A 267 1.63 -17.57 -35.73
N HIS A 268 0.37 -17.34 -35.36
CA HIS A 268 -0.04 -16.13 -34.64
C HIS A 268 -1.28 -16.44 -33.78
N ASN A 269 -1.46 -15.69 -32.70
CA ASN A 269 -2.66 -15.76 -31.87
C ASN A 269 -3.33 -14.39 -31.82
N ILE A 270 -4.58 -14.32 -32.30
CA ILE A 270 -5.43 -13.15 -32.15
C ILE A 270 -5.98 -13.12 -30.73
N VAL A 271 -5.68 -12.04 -30.02
CA VAL A 271 -6.19 -11.81 -28.68
C VAL A 271 -7.54 -11.09 -28.76
N THR A 272 -8.59 -11.69 -28.19
CA THR A 272 -9.98 -11.25 -28.38
C THR A 272 -10.63 -10.67 -27.12
N SER A 273 -9.94 -10.72 -25.99
CA SER A 273 -10.41 -10.17 -24.72
C SER A 273 -9.23 -9.70 -23.87
N PRO A 274 -9.45 -8.72 -22.98
CA PRO A 274 -8.42 -8.26 -22.07
C PRO A 274 -8.07 -9.36 -21.05
N GLU A 275 -6.86 -9.27 -20.52
CA GLU A 275 -6.43 -10.02 -19.34
C GLU A 275 -6.53 -9.11 -18.11
N GLN A 276 -6.97 -9.66 -16.97
CA GLN A 276 -7.00 -8.94 -15.69
C GLN A 276 -6.38 -9.78 -14.57
N SER A 277 -5.62 -9.13 -13.70
CA SER A 277 -5.14 -9.77 -12.47
C SER A 277 -5.11 -8.78 -11.31
N GLY A 278 -5.36 -9.28 -10.09
CA GLY A 278 -5.18 -8.52 -8.87
C GLY A 278 -6.26 -8.71 -7.84
N PHE A 279 -6.60 -7.66 -7.10
CA PHE A 279 -7.60 -7.75 -6.05
C PHE A 279 -8.32 -6.43 -5.82
N THR A 280 -9.53 -6.52 -5.26
CA THR A 280 -10.33 -5.36 -4.84
C THR A 280 -10.84 -5.55 -3.43
N GLY A 281 -10.91 -4.46 -2.67
CA GLY A 281 -11.54 -4.40 -1.35
C GLY A 281 -10.67 -4.93 -0.21
N TRP A 282 -9.34 -5.02 -0.38
CA TRP A 282 -8.46 -5.42 0.72
C TRP A 282 -8.50 -4.37 1.83
N VAL A 283 -8.96 -4.74 3.03
CA VAL A 283 -9.02 -3.85 4.20
C VAL A 283 -7.63 -3.71 4.81
N ALA A 284 -6.88 -2.73 4.32
CA ALA A 284 -5.51 -2.44 4.70
C ALA A 284 -5.38 -1.65 6.03
N GLY A 285 -6.47 -1.02 6.49
CA GLY A 285 -6.53 -0.26 7.74
C GLY A 285 -7.94 -0.09 8.30
N MET A 286 -8.05 0.22 9.60
CA MET A 286 -9.30 0.64 10.26
C MET A 286 -9.01 1.73 11.29
N LEU A 287 -9.72 2.84 11.25
CA LEU A 287 -9.45 4.00 12.11
C LEU A 287 -10.75 4.67 12.57
N TYR A 288 -10.71 5.32 13.72
CA TYR A 288 -11.84 6.10 14.21
C TYR A 288 -11.69 7.55 13.77
N ASP A 289 -12.77 8.15 13.28
CA ASP A 289 -12.83 9.59 13.03
C ASP A 289 -13.05 10.41 14.33
N GLU A 290 -13.08 11.75 14.24
CA GLU A 290 -13.32 12.61 15.40
C GLU A 290 -14.68 12.35 16.07
N ALA A 291 -15.68 11.87 15.32
CA ALA A 291 -16.98 11.50 15.86
C ALA A 291 -16.97 10.13 16.57
N GLY A 292 -15.85 9.41 16.56
CA GLY A 292 -15.74 8.07 17.12
C GLY A 292 -16.37 7.00 16.25
N VAL A 293 -16.60 7.27 14.96
CA VAL A 293 -17.09 6.28 14.00
C VAL A 293 -15.90 5.53 13.39
N LEU A 294 -15.94 4.20 13.44
CA LEU A 294 -14.93 3.36 12.81
C LEU A 294 -15.07 3.42 11.28
N ARG A 295 -13.98 3.75 10.60
CA ARG A 295 -13.84 3.85 9.14
C ARG A 295 -12.89 2.79 8.63
N GLU A 296 -13.29 2.12 7.54
CA GLU A 296 -12.47 1.15 6.84
C GLU A 296 -11.63 1.85 5.77
N LEU A 297 -10.37 1.45 5.68
CA LEU A 297 -9.47 1.81 4.61
C LEU A 297 -9.27 0.61 3.70
N THR A 298 -9.72 0.70 2.46
CA THR A 298 -9.58 -0.38 1.47
C THR A 298 -8.58 -0.02 0.38
N LEU A 299 -7.92 -1.06 -0.14
CA LEU A 299 -7.01 -1.00 -1.28
C LEU A 299 -7.49 -1.93 -2.39
N ASP A 300 -7.61 -1.37 -3.58
CA ASP A 300 -7.75 -2.08 -4.84
C ASP A 300 -6.40 -2.04 -5.57
N ASN A 301 -5.96 -3.15 -6.14
CA ASN A 301 -4.76 -3.22 -6.96
C ASN A 301 -5.04 -4.12 -8.16
N LEU A 302 -5.17 -3.51 -9.34
CA LEU A 302 -5.69 -4.15 -10.54
C LEU A 302 -4.76 -3.89 -11.71
N ALA A 303 -4.32 -4.98 -12.35
CA ALA A 303 -3.67 -4.96 -13.65
C ALA A 303 -4.67 -5.33 -14.74
N VAL A 304 -4.67 -4.58 -15.84
CA VAL A 304 -5.50 -4.83 -17.02
C VAL A 304 -4.66 -4.70 -18.28
N THR A 305 -4.56 -5.76 -19.07
CA THR A 305 -3.88 -5.78 -20.37
C THR A 305 -4.91 -5.91 -21.49
N SER A 306 -5.01 -4.87 -22.31
CA SER A 306 -5.87 -4.85 -23.50
C SER A 306 -5.02 -4.98 -24.76
N TRP A 307 -5.46 -5.82 -25.68
CA TRP A 307 -4.74 -6.11 -26.92
C TRP A 307 -5.56 -5.63 -28.13
N SER A 308 -4.85 -5.17 -29.15
CA SER A 308 -5.34 -4.89 -30.49
C SER A 308 -4.46 -5.69 -31.44
N SER A 309 -4.82 -6.95 -31.66
CA SER A 309 -4.16 -7.86 -32.59
C SER A 309 -5.06 -8.04 -33.82
N SER A 310 -4.48 -7.93 -35.01
CA SER A 310 -5.15 -8.20 -36.29
C SER A 310 -4.69 -9.55 -36.86
N PRO A 311 -5.53 -10.22 -37.68
CA PRO A 311 -5.07 -11.37 -38.45
C PRO A 311 -3.82 -11.06 -39.30
N LEU A 312 -2.97 -12.06 -39.49
CA LEU A 312 -1.86 -12.06 -40.42
C LEU A 312 -2.35 -11.78 -41.83
N THR A 313 -1.67 -10.86 -42.49
CA THR A 313 -1.88 -10.58 -43.91
C THR A 313 -0.85 -11.38 -44.72
N TYR A 314 -1.30 -12.40 -45.45
CA TYR A 314 -0.45 -13.16 -46.36
C TYR A 314 -0.34 -12.48 -47.74
N ASN A 315 0.88 -12.31 -48.22
CA ASN A 315 1.21 -11.80 -49.54
C ASN A 315 2.04 -12.85 -50.30
N GLY A 316 1.45 -13.52 -51.28
CA GLY A 316 2.14 -14.50 -52.11
C GLY A 316 1.19 -15.37 -52.94
N PRO A 317 1.73 -16.36 -53.67
CA PRO A 317 0.92 -17.27 -54.47
C PRO A 317 0.12 -18.23 -53.59
N ALA A 318 -1.18 -18.35 -53.84
CA ALA A 318 -2.04 -19.32 -53.14
C ALA A 318 -1.61 -20.79 -53.39
N THR A 319 -1.01 -21.06 -54.56
CA THR A 319 -0.52 -22.38 -54.95
C THR A 319 0.91 -22.30 -55.46
N ILE A 320 1.77 -23.17 -54.95
CA ILE A 320 3.17 -23.31 -55.34
C ILE A 320 3.32 -24.55 -56.24
N PRO A 321 3.80 -24.38 -57.48
CA PRO A 321 4.02 -25.49 -58.39
C PRO A 321 4.98 -26.55 -57.86
N VAL A 322 4.88 -27.74 -58.44
CA VAL A 322 5.86 -28.83 -58.20
C VAL A 322 7.26 -28.31 -58.51
N ASN A 323 8.24 -28.62 -57.65
CA ASN A 323 9.65 -28.23 -57.76
C ASN A 323 9.96 -26.74 -57.64
N GLN A 324 9.01 -25.89 -57.23
CA GLN A 324 9.29 -24.50 -56.85
C GLN A 324 9.32 -24.37 -55.34
N GLU A 325 10.30 -23.62 -54.81
CA GLU A 325 10.37 -23.31 -53.40
C GLU A 325 9.30 -22.29 -52.97
N PHE A 326 8.93 -22.33 -51.69
CA PHE A 326 7.96 -21.39 -51.13
C PHE A 326 8.56 -19.98 -51.10
N ASN A 327 7.85 -19.04 -51.70
CA ASN A 327 8.15 -17.61 -51.67
C ASN A 327 6.86 -16.85 -51.33
N GLY A 328 6.91 -15.99 -50.33
CA GLY A 328 5.76 -15.22 -49.85
C GLY A 328 6.08 -14.54 -48.53
N SER A 329 5.21 -13.65 -48.07
CA SER A 329 5.39 -12.99 -46.79
C SER A 329 4.10 -12.92 -45.96
N PHE A 330 4.27 -12.86 -44.65
CA PHE A 330 3.21 -12.64 -43.66
C PHE A 330 3.50 -11.34 -42.94
N GLN A 331 2.48 -10.50 -42.81
CA GLN A 331 2.58 -9.21 -42.14
C GLN A 331 1.66 -9.18 -40.93
N LEU A 332 2.18 -8.66 -39.82
CA LEU A 332 1.45 -8.44 -38.58
C LEU A 332 1.62 -6.99 -38.16
N SER A 333 0.53 -6.36 -37.73
CA SER A 333 0.55 -5.15 -36.93
C SER A 333 -0.26 -5.42 -35.67
N GLN A 334 0.34 -5.15 -34.52
CA GLN A 334 -0.34 -5.33 -33.24
C GLN A 334 0.00 -4.19 -32.30
N SER A 335 -0.89 -3.95 -31.36
CA SER A 335 -0.60 -3.13 -30.19
C SER A 335 -1.26 -3.70 -28.96
N TRP A 336 -0.74 -3.36 -27.80
CA TRP A 336 -1.41 -3.64 -26.53
C TRP A 336 -1.08 -2.56 -25.52
N THR A 337 -1.87 -2.49 -24.47
CA THR A 337 -1.66 -1.59 -23.34
C THR A 337 -1.99 -2.34 -22.06
N SER A 338 -1.00 -2.42 -21.18
CA SER A 338 -1.15 -2.92 -19.83
C SER A 338 -1.19 -1.75 -18.86
N THR A 339 -2.19 -1.71 -17.99
CA THR A 339 -2.32 -0.70 -16.93
C THR A 339 -2.26 -1.37 -15.57
N LEU A 340 -1.61 -0.71 -14.60
CA LEU A 340 -1.65 -1.07 -13.18
C LEU A 340 -2.26 0.08 -12.41
N THR A 341 -3.41 -0.17 -11.79
CA THR A 341 -4.15 0.83 -11.01
C THR A 341 -4.22 0.44 -9.56
N MET A 342 -3.87 1.37 -8.68
CA MET A 342 -4.04 1.23 -7.24
C MET A 342 -4.97 2.30 -6.72
N THR A 343 -6.05 1.89 -6.06
CA THR A 343 -7.06 2.81 -5.53
C THR A 343 -7.24 2.62 -4.03
N TYR A 344 -7.10 3.71 -3.29
CA TYR A 344 -7.32 3.77 -1.86
C TYR A 344 -8.67 4.41 -1.58
N ARG A 345 -9.43 3.80 -0.67
CA ARG A 345 -10.74 4.32 -0.26
C ARG A 345 -10.84 4.39 1.25
N LEU A 346 -11.32 5.51 1.78
CA LEU A 346 -11.69 5.65 3.18
C LEU A 346 -13.21 5.69 3.27
N ALA A 347 -13.79 4.73 4.00
CA ALA A 347 -15.24 4.58 4.12
C ALA A 347 -15.96 4.53 2.75
N GLY A 348 -15.33 3.90 1.75
CA GLY A 348 -15.83 3.78 0.39
C GLY A 348 -15.49 4.95 -0.54
N ALA A 349 -15.20 6.14 0.00
CA ALA A 349 -14.82 7.31 -0.80
C ALA A 349 -13.37 7.18 -1.29
N VAL A 350 -13.12 7.42 -2.58
CA VAL A 350 -11.76 7.45 -3.14
C VAL A 350 -10.99 8.60 -2.50
N ILE A 351 -9.85 8.28 -1.89
CA ILE A 351 -8.93 9.27 -1.32
C ILE A 351 -7.61 9.34 -2.08
N GLY A 352 -7.35 8.39 -2.99
CA GLY A 352 -6.22 8.44 -3.89
C GLY A 352 -6.21 7.30 -4.90
N THR A 353 -5.77 7.62 -6.11
CA THR A 353 -5.54 6.65 -7.18
C THR A 353 -4.16 6.87 -7.79
N PHE A 354 -3.46 5.78 -8.05
CA PHE A 354 -2.17 5.73 -8.71
C PHE A 354 -2.30 4.82 -9.94
N GLY A 355 -1.84 5.29 -11.09
CA GLY A 355 -1.98 4.57 -12.36
C GLY A 355 -0.65 4.54 -13.09
N LEU A 356 -0.34 3.40 -13.69
CA LEU A 356 0.85 3.16 -14.50
C LEU A 356 0.42 2.44 -15.75
N SER A 357 1.09 2.71 -16.86
CA SER A 357 0.82 1.99 -18.11
C SER A 357 2.09 1.69 -18.88
N ILE A 358 2.07 0.57 -19.57
CA ILE A 358 3.04 0.20 -20.60
C ILE A 358 2.21 -0.14 -21.83
N SER A 359 2.55 0.47 -22.96
CA SER A 359 1.93 0.17 -24.25
C SER A 359 3.00 -0.20 -25.24
N GLU A 360 2.71 -1.17 -26.10
CA GLU A 360 3.55 -1.51 -27.23
C GLU A 360 2.74 -1.35 -28.51
N SER A 361 3.40 -0.87 -29.56
CA SER A 361 2.98 -1.07 -30.94
C SER A 361 4.12 -1.76 -31.70
N SER A 362 3.80 -2.84 -32.39
CA SER A 362 4.78 -3.61 -33.15
C SER A 362 4.27 -3.99 -34.54
N THR A 363 5.22 -4.00 -35.49
CA THR A 363 5.02 -4.46 -36.85
C THR A 363 6.05 -5.53 -37.16
N GLU A 364 5.60 -6.68 -37.66
CA GLU A 364 6.46 -7.79 -38.04
C GLU A 364 6.16 -8.22 -39.47
N THR A 365 7.20 -8.58 -40.22
CA THR A 365 7.10 -9.19 -41.55
C THR A 365 7.96 -10.44 -41.60
N LEU A 366 7.33 -11.60 -41.78
CA LEU A 366 8.01 -12.87 -42.01
C LEU A 366 8.04 -13.14 -43.53
N THR A 367 9.22 -13.12 -44.14
CA THR A 367 9.42 -13.29 -45.58
C THR A 367 10.13 -14.60 -45.88
N TYR A 368 9.57 -15.40 -46.78
CA TYR A 368 10.21 -16.60 -47.30
C TYR A 368 10.85 -16.31 -48.65
N THR A 369 12.16 -16.55 -48.76
CA THR A 369 12.89 -16.55 -50.03
C THR A 369 13.52 -17.92 -50.24
N ASN A 370 13.12 -18.61 -51.31
CA ASN A 370 13.54 -20.00 -51.59
C ASN A 370 13.34 -20.95 -50.40
N GLY A 371 12.21 -20.82 -49.69
CA GLY A 371 11.88 -21.64 -48.53
C GLY A 371 12.59 -21.23 -47.22
N PHE A 372 13.50 -20.26 -47.25
CA PHE A 372 14.19 -19.77 -46.06
C PHE A 372 13.50 -18.53 -45.50
N PRO A 373 13.06 -18.55 -44.22
CA PRO A 373 12.40 -17.41 -43.60
C PRO A 373 13.40 -16.37 -43.07
N THR A 374 13.14 -15.10 -43.38
CA THR A 374 13.71 -13.93 -42.72
C THR A 374 12.60 -13.17 -42.00
N GLN A 375 12.91 -12.57 -40.86
CA GLN A 375 11.96 -11.78 -40.08
C GLN A 375 12.49 -10.36 -39.94
N ASP A 376 11.66 -9.42 -40.37
CA ASP A 376 11.83 -8.00 -40.09
C ASP A 376 10.84 -7.62 -38.99
N TYR A 377 11.29 -6.94 -37.94
CA TYR A 377 10.39 -6.41 -36.93
C TYR A 377 10.77 -4.99 -36.51
N SER A 378 9.75 -4.23 -36.12
CA SER A 378 9.89 -2.95 -35.46
C SER A 378 8.90 -2.89 -34.30
N VAL A 379 9.39 -2.46 -33.15
CA VAL A 379 8.65 -2.39 -31.89
C VAL A 379 8.88 -1.00 -31.30
N GLN A 380 7.81 -0.35 -30.87
CA GLN A 380 7.81 0.87 -30.08
C GLN A 380 7.10 0.56 -28.76
N VAL A 381 7.72 0.87 -27.64
CA VAL A 381 7.12 0.74 -26.32
C VAL A 381 7.12 2.10 -25.62
N ASP A 382 5.98 2.44 -25.03
CA ASP A 382 5.77 3.67 -24.28
C ASP A 382 5.34 3.35 -22.85
N CYS A 383 6.02 3.93 -21.87
CA CYS A 383 5.69 3.76 -20.45
C CYS A 383 5.21 5.08 -19.84
N GLN A 384 4.17 5.04 -19.00
CA GLN A 384 3.63 6.21 -18.31
C GLN A 384 3.49 5.98 -16.79
N PRO A 385 4.03 6.88 -15.94
CA PRO A 385 4.99 7.91 -16.28
C PRO A 385 6.34 7.25 -16.57
N GLY A 386 7.07 7.66 -17.61
CA GLY A 386 8.29 6.96 -17.98
C GLY A 386 8.91 7.45 -19.27
N ALA A 387 9.81 6.63 -19.80
CA ALA A 387 10.39 6.81 -21.13
C ALA A 387 9.69 5.94 -22.17
N SER A 388 10.06 6.16 -23.42
CA SER A 388 9.73 5.32 -24.55
C SER A 388 11.00 4.81 -25.19
N PHE A 389 10.95 3.64 -25.82
CA PHE A 389 12.04 3.13 -26.63
C PHE A 389 11.53 2.44 -27.88
N SER A 390 12.40 2.34 -28.88
CA SER A 390 12.15 1.66 -30.14
C SER A 390 13.25 0.66 -30.43
N LEU A 391 12.90 -0.49 -30.99
CA LEU A 391 13.85 -1.45 -31.52
C LEU A 391 13.39 -1.93 -32.89
N SER A 392 14.33 -2.14 -33.79
CA SER A 392 14.08 -2.78 -35.08
C SER A 392 15.23 -3.71 -35.43
N ASN A 393 14.94 -4.86 -36.02
CA ASN A 393 15.96 -5.77 -36.51
C ASN A 393 15.47 -6.49 -37.78
N SER A 394 16.43 -6.95 -38.57
CA SER A 394 16.21 -7.75 -39.76
C SER A 394 17.22 -8.90 -39.78
N GLY A 395 16.77 -10.13 -40.03
CA GLY A 395 17.66 -11.28 -40.09
C GLY A 395 16.95 -12.61 -40.31
N PRO A 396 17.68 -13.73 -40.23
CA PRO A 396 17.08 -15.06 -40.26
C PRO A 396 16.02 -15.19 -39.17
N ALA A 397 14.85 -15.72 -39.52
CA ALA A 397 13.78 -15.92 -38.54
C ALA A 397 14.20 -17.01 -37.54
N GLN A 398 14.15 -16.69 -36.23
CA GLN A 398 14.42 -17.68 -35.18
C GLN A 398 13.19 -18.56 -34.90
N THR A 399 12.01 -18.05 -35.23
CA THR A 399 10.73 -18.73 -35.10
C THR A 399 9.79 -18.28 -36.22
N ILE A 400 8.78 -19.09 -36.53
CA ILE A 400 7.66 -18.72 -37.42
C ILE A 400 6.50 -18.10 -36.64
N PHE A 401 6.64 -17.96 -35.32
CA PHE A 401 5.68 -17.29 -34.44
C PHE A 401 5.84 -15.77 -34.53
N MET A 402 4.75 -15.08 -34.87
CA MET A 402 4.71 -13.62 -34.98
C MET A 402 3.94 -13.01 -33.81
N GLY A 403 4.45 -11.91 -33.25
CA GLY A 403 3.80 -11.14 -32.18
C GLY A 403 4.25 -11.45 -30.74
N GLY A 404 5.39 -12.13 -30.55
CA GLY A 404 5.77 -12.73 -29.26
C GLY A 404 7.13 -12.34 -28.67
N LEU A 405 7.79 -11.27 -29.15
CA LEU A 405 9.21 -11.07 -28.87
C LEU A 405 9.53 -10.25 -27.60
N TYR A 406 8.62 -9.43 -27.04
CA TYR A 406 9.03 -8.43 -26.02
C TYR A 406 8.21 -8.33 -24.71
N THR A 407 7.16 -9.11 -24.47
CA THR A 407 6.08 -8.57 -23.61
C THR A 407 5.61 -9.44 -22.46
N TYR A 408 5.66 -8.83 -21.26
CA TYR A 408 4.90 -9.23 -20.09
C TYR A 408 4.07 -8.02 -19.63
N GLY A 409 2.74 -8.13 -19.64
CA GLY A 409 1.87 -7.14 -19.00
C GLY A 409 2.08 -7.10 -17.49
N PHE A 410 1.34 -6.22 -16.81
CA PHE A 410 1.31 -6.20 -15.35
C PHE A 410 0.61 -7.45 -14.84
N PHE A 411 1.17 -8.07 -13.80
CA PHE A 411 0.54 -9.16 -13.09
C PHE A 411 0.51 -8.87 -11.59
N VAL A 412 -0.68 -8.98 -11.00
CA VAL A 412 -0.92 -8.72 -9.57
C VAL A 412 -1.42 -10.01 -8.91
N ASN A 413 -0.69 -10.47 -7.90
CA ASN A 413 -1.11 -11.60 -7.08
C ASN A 413 -2.29 -11.26 -6.15
N ARG A 414 -2.89 -12.29 -5.54
CA ARG A 414 -3.92 -12.11 -4.51
C ARG A 414 -3.41 -11.29 -3.31
N ALA A 415 -4.31 -10.52 -2.69
CA ALA A 415 -4.03 -9.87 -1.41
C ALA A 415 -3.59 -10.91 -0.34
N PRO A 416 -2.69 -10.55 0.59
CA PRO A 416 -2.06 -9.24 0.75
C PRO A 416 -0.71 -9.15 0.01
N VAL A 417 -0.51 -9.90 -1.08
CA VAL A 417 0.66 -9.77 -1.96
C VAL A 417 0.33 -8.70 -2.98
N ILE A 418 1.18 -7.69 -3.09
CA ILE A 418 1.05 -6.67 -4.12
C ILE A 418 2.03 -6.93 -5.25
N ALA A 419 1.61 -6.58 -6.48
CA ALA A 419 2.47 -6.58 -7.64
C ALA A 419 3.81 -5.91 -7.36
N ARG A 420 4.84 -6.62 -7.78
CA ARG A 420 6.16 -6.11 -8.07
C ARG A 420 6.39 -6.42 -9.54
N GLN A 421 6.87 -5.45 -10.30
CA GLN A 421 7.38 -5.78 -11.62
C GLN A 421 8.67 -5.03 -11.89
N LEU A 422 9.67 -5.80 -12.30
CA LEU A 422 10.88 -5.30 -12.93
C LEU A 422 10.56 -5.15 -14.41
N GLN A 423 10.64 -3.93 -14.92
CA GLN A 423 10.77 -3.73 -16.36
C GLN A 423 11.89 -2.76 -16.61
N GLN A 424 13.01 -3.28 -17.11
CA GLN A 424 14.19 -2.50 -17.46
C GLN A 424 13.84 -1.34 -18.41
N TRP A 425 12.82 -1.55 -19.25
CA TRP A 425 12.47 -0.64 -20.32
C TRP A 425 11.53 0.51 -19.95
N TRP A 426 11.17 0.63 -18.67
CA TRP A 426 10.42 1.78 -18.17
C TRP A 426 11.27 3.07 -18.15
N PHE A 427 12.59 2.95 -18.32
CA PHE A 427 13.53 4.05 -18.18
C PHE A 427 14.36 4.25 -19.44
N ALA A 428 14.90 5.47 -19.59
CA ALA A 428 15.71 5.83 -20.74
C ALA A 428 16.94 4.92 -20.87
N GLU A 429 17.42 4.75 -22.09
CA GLU A 429 18.64 3.99 -22.37
C GLU A 429 19.81 4.55 -21.53
N GLY A 430 20.50 3.65 -20.81
CA GLY A 430 21.60 4.00 -19.89
C GLY A 430 21.18 4.26 -18.43
N GLU A 431 19.88 4.27 -18.10
CA GLU A 431 19.42 4.35 -16.70
C GLU A 431 19.42 2.97 -16.01
N PRO A 432 19.72 2.88 -14.70
CA PRO A 432 19.68 1.63 -13.97
C PRO A 432 18.24 1.08 -13.87
N ALA A 433 18.10 -0.25 -13.90
CA ALA A 433 16.80 -0.92 -13.81
C ALA A 433 16.17 -0.61 -12.45
N ARG A 434 14.98 -0.02 -12.48
CA ARG A 434 14.23 0.32 -11.26
C ARG A 434 12.96 -0.52 -11.18
N TYR A 435 12.62 -0.89 -9.96
CA TYR A 435 11.40 -1.59 -9.60
C TYR A 435 10.37 -0.56 -9.17
N LEU A 436 9.13 -0.78 -9.58
CA LEU A 436 8.01 -0.15 -8.93
C LEU A 436 7.67 -0.93 -7.67
N LEU A 437 7.54 -0.23 -6.56
CA LEU A 437 6.96 -0.80 -5.35
C LEU A 437 5.87 0.14 -4.86
N PRO A 438 4.65 -0.34 -4.71
CA PRO A 438 3.70 0.43 -3.96
C PRO A 438 3.99 0.32 -2.49
N CYS A 439 3.93 1.48 -1.86
CA CYS A 439 4.30 1.66 -0.48
C CYS A 439 3.06 2.18 0.27
N PRO A 440 2.08 1.33 0.61
CA PRO A 440 0.97 1.76 1.47
C PRO A 440 1.55 2.01 2.86
N TYR A 441 1.96 3.25 3.10
CA TYR A 441 2.62 3.62 4.34
C TYR A 441 1.70 3.42 5.51
N ARG A 442 2.22 2.69 6.51
CA ARG A 442 1.64 2.51 7.83
C ARG A 442 2.44 3.31 8.83
N TYR A 443 2.29 4.62 8.72
CA TYR A 443 2.69 5.58 9.73
C TYR A 443 1.52 6.56 9.81
N SER A 444 0.95 6.76 11.00
CA SER A 444 -0.15 7.69 11.29
C SER A 444 -1.49 7.46 10.59
N ASN A 445 -2.02 6.23 10.58
CA ASN A 445 -3.36 5.94 10.05
C ASN A 445 -3.65 6.29 8.58
N GLN A 446 -2.96 7.18 7.88
CA GLN A 446 -3.44 7.75 6.61
C GLN A 446 -2.35 8.46 5.80
N VAL A 447 -1.34 7.77 5.28
CA VAL A 447 -0.56 8.34 4.15
C VAL A 447 -0.36 7.30 3.07
N PHE A 448 -0.78 7.65 1.85
CA PHE A 448 -0.75 6.78 0.68
C PHE A 448 0.31 7.27 -0.29
N GLY A 449 1.16 6.36 -0.75
CA GLY A 449 2.14 6.68 -1.78
C GLY A 449 2.55 5.44 -2.54
N VAL A 450 2.90 5.63 -3.80
CA VAL A 450 3.74 4.69 -4.53
C VAL A 450 5.19 5.17 -4.37
N CYS A 451 6.17 4.29 -4.50
CA CYS A 451 7.59 4.64 -4.46
C CYS A 451 8.26 3.96 -5.67
N LEU A 452 8.98 4.70 -6.50
CA LEU A 452 9.85 4.11 -7.52
C LEU A 452 11.17 3.79 -6.83
N TRP A 453 11.74 2.60 -6.98
CA TRP A 453 13.03 2.29 -6.35
C TRP A 453 13.98 1.59 -7.32
N GLY A 454 15.21 2.08 -7.41
CA GLY A 454 16.27 1.49 -8.23
C GLY A 454 17.01 0.41 -7.47
N GLN A 455 17.15 -0.78 -8.07
CA GLN A 455 18.23 -1.68 -7.67
C GLN A 455 19.47 -1.32 -8.50
N PRO A 456 20.67 -1.36 -7.91
CA PRO A 456 21.89 -1.30 -8.69
C PRO A 456 21.94 -2.41 -9.76
N ILE A 457 22.35 -2.05 -10.99
CA ILE A 457 22.43 -2.99 -12.12
C ILE A 457 23.66 -3.90 -11.97
N GLU A 458 24.74 -3.37 -11.43
CA GLU A 458 26.04 -4.06 -11.46
C GLU A 458 26.37 -4.79 -10.15
N PHE A 459 27.00 -5.95 -10.28
CA PHE A 459 27.54 -6.70 -9.15
C PHE A 459 28.69 -5.89 -8.50
N GLY A 460 28.38 -5.12 -7.46
CA GLY A 460 29.32 -4.24 -6.76
C GLY A 460 28.80 -2.83 -6.49
N GLU A 461 27.75 -2.39 -7.18
CA GLU A 461 27.05 -1.16 -6.83
C GLU A 461 26.19 -1.39 -5.57
N THR A 462 26.38 -0.55 -4.55
CA THR A 462 25.62 -0.61 -3.28
C THR A 462 24.55 0.47 -3.17
N LEU A 463 24.49 1.40 -4.13
CA LEU A 463 23.56 2.51 -4.10
C LEU A 463 22.14 2.06 -4.47
N VAL A 464 21.29 1.98 -3.46
CA VAL A 464 19.84 1.85 -3.62
C VAL A 464 19.23 3.24 -3.54
N THR A 465 18.40 3.60 -4.53
CA THR A 465 17.66 4.88 -4.52
C THR A 465 16.15 4.62 -4.47
N ALA A 466 15.43 5.24 -3.54
CA ALA A 466 13.97 5.30 -3.55
C ALA A 466 13.50 6.73 -3.89
N ASP A 467 12.77 6.88 -4.99
CA ASP A 467 12.29 8.13 -5.57
C ASP A 467 10.76 8.22 -5.45
N TYR A 468 10.30 9.18 -4.66
CA TYR A 468 8.89 9.51 -4.45
C TYR A 468 8.48 10.64 -5.39
N ARG A 469 8.50 10.38 -6.70
CA ARG A 469 8.13 11.40 -7.70
C ARG A 469 6.70 11.88 -7.50
N ALA A 470 6.47 13.19 -7.39
CA ALA A 470 5.12 13.72 -7.20
C ALA A 470 4.12 13.23 -8.28
N ALA A 471 4.56 13.08 -9.54
CA ALA A 471 3.73 12.59 -10.64
C ALA A 471 3.32 11.11 -10.55
N ALA A 472 4.08 10.28 -9.82
CA ALA A 472 3.81 8.84 -9.64
C ALA A 472 3.37 8.49 -8.21
N CYS A 473 3.67 9.35 -7.24
CA CYS A 473 3.67 9.08 -5.80
C CYS A 473 2.82 10.06 -4.99
N THR A 474 2.10 10.97 -5.66
CA THR A 474 1.09 11.86 -5.08
C THR A 474 -0.27 11.49 -5.68
N PRO A 475 -1.24 11.06 -4.86
CA PRO A 475 -2.56 10.72 -5.37
C PRO A 475 -3.26 11.98 -5.91
N GLY A 476 -4.01 11.85 -7.00
CA GLY A 476 -4.87 12.93 -7.47
C GLY A 476 -5.96 13.28 -6.43
N GLY A 477 -6.14 14.57 -6.14
CA GLY A 477 -7.39 15.10 -5.58
C GLY A 477 -7.50 15.31 -4.06
N SER A 478 -6.47 15.10 -3.23
CA SER A 478 -6.66 15.24 -1.77
C SER A 478 -5.47 15.77 -0.96
N VAL A 479 -4.22 15.38 -1.26
CA VAL A 479 -3.02 15.87 -0.54
C VAL A 479 -1.82 15.90 -1.48
N VAL A 480 -1.22 17.07 -1.68
CA VAL A 480 0.05 17.19 -2.43
C VAL A 480 1.22 16.98 -1.47
N LEU A 481 1.94 15.86 -1.61
CA LEU A 481 3.15 15.57 -0.83
C LEU A 481 4.39 15.95 -1.65
N PRO A 482 5.44 16.52 -1.02
CA PRO A 482 6.67 16.85 -1.71
C PRO A 482 7.37 15.58 -2.22
N ALA A 483 8.11 15.73 -3.31
CA ALA A 483 8.99 14.66 -3.77
C ALA A 483 10.10 14.42 -2.73
N VAL A 484 10.46 13.16 -2.53
CA VAL A 484 11.53 12.74 -1.63
C VAL A 484 12.42 11.79 -2.41
N ILE A 485 13.74 11.94 -2.31
CA ILE A 485 14.69 10.98 -2.85
C ILE A 485 15.52 10.46 -1.69
N LEU A 486 15.52 9.15 -1.48
CA LEU A 486 16.31 8.47 -0.47
C LEU A 486 17.44 7.75 -1.17
N GLN A 487 18.69 8.12 -0.88
CA GLN A 487 19.88 7.41 -1.32
C GLN A 487 20.44 6.61 -0.16
N LYS A 488 20.72 5.33 -0.38
CA LYS A 488 21.31 4.43 0.62
C LYS A 488 22.54 3.76 0.03
N HIS A 489 23.70 3.98 0.66
CA HIS A 489 25.00 3.54 0.12
C HIS A 489 25.58 2.29 0.82
N ASP A 490 25.03 1.84 1.96
CA ASP A 490 25.86 1.10 2.93
C ASP A 490 25.28 -0.23 3.46
N THR A 491 24.14 -0.71 2.98
CA THR A 491 23.58 -2.00 3.44
C THR A 491 23.16 -2.85 2.25
N PRO A 492 23.99 -3.83 1.83
CA PRO A 492 23.60 -4.78 0.80
C PRO A 492 22.29 -5.46 1.19
N ASN A 493 21.35 -5.52 0.27
CA ASN A 493 20.19 -6.43 0.31
C ASN A 493 19.18 -6.21 1.45
N THR A 494 19.21 -5.08 2.17
CA THR A 494 18.23 -4.80 3.25
C THR A 494 17.52 -3.46 3.03
N PHE A 495 16.24 -3.53 2.65
CA PHE A 495 15.35 -2.40 2.42
C PHE A 495 14.46 -2.21 3.64
N ASP A 496 15.00 -1.52 4.63
CA ASP A 496 14.37 -1.19 5.90
C ASP A 496 13.88 0.26 5.99
N LEU A 497 14.45 1.16 5.18
CA LEU A 497 14.13 2.59 5.22
C LEU A 497 13.42 3.07 3.96
N PHE A 498 12.15 3.39 4.15
CA PHE A 498 11.34 4.17 3.25
C PHE A 498 10.91 5.47 3.99
N ALA A 499 10.35 6.44 3.27
CA ALA A 499 9.99 7.73 3.84
C ALA A 499 9.00 7.53 4.98
N TYR A 500 9.22 8.25 6.06
CA TYR A 500 8.26 8.33 7.14
C TYR A 500 7.11 9.22 6.73
N ALA A 501 5.95 8.97 7.30
CA ALA A 501 4.78 9.77 7.03
C ALA A 501 3.95 10.00 8.29
N SER A 502 3.31 11.16 8.40
CA SER A 502 2.39 11.43 9.50
C SER A 502 1.14 12.18 9.04
N HIS A 503 0.02 12.03 9.73
CA HIS A 503 -1.27 12.66 9.47
C HIS A 503 -1.79 13.18 10.80
N CYS A 504 -2.20 14.44 10.83
CA CYS A 504 -2.72 15.08 12.01
C CYS A 504 -4.23 14.89 12.07
N PRO A 505 -4.77 14.11 13.03
CA PRO A 505 -6.22 13.89 13.13
C PRO A 505 -6.99 15.14 13.57
N VAL A 506 -6.28 16.21 13.98
CA VAL A 506 -6.88 17.49 14.39
C VAL A 506 -6.96 18.47 13.23
N THR A 507 -5.88 18.62 12.45
CA THR A 507 -5.79 19.63 11.39
C THR A 507 -6.00 19.07 9.98
N GLY A 508 -6.00 17.74 9.82
CA GLY A 508 -6.05 17.07 8.51
C GLY A 508 -4.75 17.19 7.70
N GLN A 509 -3.70 17.80 8.26
CA GLN A 509 -2.41 17.94 7.59
C GLN A 509 -1.67 16.61 7.51
N THR A 510 -0.93 16.41 6.42
CA THR A 510 -0.11 15.23 6.20
C THR A 510 1.32 15.63 5.88
N ALA A 511 2.29 14.91 6.44
CA ALA A 511 3.71 15.08 6.23
C ALA A 511 4.34 13.77 5.70
N ARG A 512 5.36 13.89 4.85
CA ARG A 512 6.22 12.78 4.40
C ARG A 512 7.67 13.25 4.37
N ASP A 513 8.60 12.46 4.89
CA ASP A 513 10.00 12.86 5.00
C ASP A 513 10.97 11.66 5.03
N SER A 514 12.27 11.91 4.79
CA SER A 514 13.34 10.91 4.95
C SER A 514 13.66 10.62 6.42
N GLU A 515 13.34 11.56 7.31
CA GLU A 515 13.49 11.41 8.76
C GLU A 515 12.16 11.04 9.41
N PRO A 516 12.15 10.43 10.61
CA PRO A 516 10.90 10.13 11.29
C PRO A 516 10.07 11.40 11.48
N VAL A 517 8.76 11.28 11.24
CA VAL A 517 7.78 12.34 11.43
C VAL A 517 6.59 11.88 12.26
N CYS A 518 6.11 12.72 13.18
CA CYS A 518 4.86 12.49 13.91
C CYS A 518 4.20 13.81 14.34
N TYR A 519 2.88 13.80 14.58
CA TYR A 519 2.15 14.96 15.09
C TYR A 519 1.85 14.83 16.59
N VAL A 520 1.97 15.94 17.32
CA VAL A 520 1.76 16.00 18.78
C VAL A 520 0.75 17.07 19.17
#